data_AF-A0A660ML20-F1
#
_entry.id   AF-A0A660ML20-F1
#
_cell.length_a   1.000
_cell.length_b   1.000
_cell.length_c   1.000
_cell.angle_alpha   90.00
_cell.angle_beta   90.00
_cell.angle_gamma   90.00
#
_symmetry.space_group_name_H-M   'P 1'
#
loop_
_entity.id
_entity.type
_entity.pdbx_description
1 polymer ?
#
loop_
_entity_poly.entity_id
_entity_poly.type
_entity_poly.pdbx_seq_one_letter_code
_entity_poly.pdbx_strand_id
1 'polypeptide(L)'
;MKASLKNTLAALLLAAVATTTMAAEKNKSDELGEKIANELIQEITADSKAGKNITEKDLAQKFLGKMRAHLGEFKEAVTDDCVKDYGKEKNSQCQCVTDKLDFEQYFAMMEKQVATPDANLEKEARTVKENEEAAYKACGLDINISREAEAKAAAEAAKAAEAQPAKK
;
A
#
# COMPACT_ATOMS: atom_id res chain seq x y z
N MET A 1 1.93 33.69 -7.84
CA MET A 1 2.18 32.27 -7.51
C MET A 1 2.30 31.52 -8.82
N LYS A 2 3.50 31.02 -9.14
CA LYS A 2 3.85 30.56 -10.50
C LYS A 2 3.10 29.26 -10.82
N ALA A 3 2.44 29.24 -11.98
CA ALA A 3 1.69 28.12 -12.55
C ALA A 3 2.48 26.80 -12.60
N SER A 4 3.81 26.86 -12.44
CA SER A 4 4.72 25.72 -12.45
C SER A 4 4.48 24.70 -11.34
N LEU A 5 3.99 25.08 -10.15
CA LEU A 5 3.80 24.12 -9.04
C LEU A 5 2.57 23.22 -9.21
N LYS A 6 1.53 23.73 -9.87
CA LYS A 6 0.28 22.98 -10.13
C LYS A 6 0.49 21.86 -11.15
N ASN A 7 1.37 22.08 -12.13
CA ASN A 7 1.68 21.08 -13.15
C ASN A 7 2.57 19.96 -12.61
N THR A 8 3.46 20.22 -11.64
CA THR A 8 4.32 19.17 -11.06
C THR A 8 3.55 18.20 -10.17
N LEU A 9 2.60 18.69 -9.36
CA LEU A 9 1.75 17.85 -8.50
C LEU A 9 0.76 17.00 -9.31
N ALA A 10 0.17 17.58 -10.35
CA ALA A 10 -0.69 16.84 -11.28
C ALA A 10 0.10 15.81 -12.10
N ALA A 11 1.34 16.11 -12.49
CA ALA A 11 2.21 15.17 -13.19
C ALA A 11 2.67 14.01 -12.30
N LEU A 12 2.92 14.24 -11.00
CA LEU A 12 3.24 13.19 -10.04
C LEU A 12 2.04 12.25 -9.79
N LEU A 13 0.82 12.81 -9.71
CA LEU A 13 -0.39 12.01 -9.62
C LEU A 13 -0.67 11.22 -10.91
N LEU A 14 -0.41 11.79 -12.09
CA LEU A 14 -0.58 11.11 -13.38
C LEU A 14 0.48 10.02 -13.64
N ALA A 15 1.70 10.17 -13.12
CA ALA A 15 2.74 9.15 -13.20
C ALA A 15 2.43 7.91 -12.32
N ALA A 16 1.65 8.08 -11.25
CA ALA A 16 1.16 6.96 -10.44
C ALA A 16 0.05 6.15 -11.13
N VAL A 17 -0.62 6.71 -12.15
CA VAL A 17 -1.75 6.10 -12.87
C VAL A 17 -1.35 5.59 -14.28
N ALA A 18 -0.08 5.74 -14.66
CA ALA A 18 0.46 5.09 -15.85
C ALA A 18 0.67 3.60 -15.56
N THR A 19 -0.45 2.88 -15.58
CA THR A 19 -0.57 1.44 -15.45
C THR A 19 0.49 0.71 -16.26
N THR A 20 1.12 -0.26 -15.60
CA THR A 20 1.77 -1.41 -16.19
C THR A 20 0.80 -2.06 -17.16
N THR A 21 0.87 -1.70 -18.44
CA THR A 21 0.31 -2.50 -19.53
C THR A 21 1.18 -3.74 -19.72
N MET A 22 1.11 -4.65 -18.76
CA MET A 22 1.39 -6.06 -18.97
C MET A 22 0.16 -6.77 -18.46
N ALA A 23 -0.47 -7.57 -19.33
CA ALA A 23 -1.61 -8.42 -18.99
C ALA A 23 -1.20 -9.51 -17.97
N ALA A 24 -0.91 -9.10 -16.74
CA ALA A 24 -1.10 -9.93 -15.57
C ALA A 24 -2.59 -9.84 -15.23
N GLU A 25 -3.23 -10.97 -14.91
CA GLU A 25 -4.56 -10.94 -14.32
C GLU A 25 -4.52 -9.97 -13.13
N LYS A 26 -5.32 -8.91 -13.21
CA LYS A 26 -5.40 -7.88 -12.18
C LYS A 26 -5.86 -8.57 -10.89
N ASN A 27 -5.00 -8.59 -9.87
CA ASN A 27 -5.35 -9.25 -8.61
C ASN A 27 -6.15 -8.27 -7.75
N LYS A 28 -6.84 -8.77 -6.71
CA LYS A 28 -7.67 -7.93 -5.83
C LYS A 28 -6.90 -6.77 -5.20
N SER A 29 -5.61 -6.95 -4.91
CA SER A 29 -4.72 -5.90 -4.42
C SER A 29 -4.57 -4.76 -5.44
N ASP A 30 -4.44 -5.07 -6.73
CA ASP A 30 -4.36 -4.07 -7.80
C ASP A 30 -5.70 -3.33 -7.98
N GLU A 31 -6.82 -4.06 -7.91
CA GLU A 31 -8.17 -3.48 -8.00
C GLU A 31 -8.46 -2.54 -6.83
N LEU A 32 -8.12 -2.96 -5.62
CA LEU A 32 -8.26 -2.14 -4.43
C LEU A 32 -7.37 -0.90 -4.49
N GLY A 33 -6.11 -1.07 -4.92
CA GLY A 33 -5.17 0.03 -5.11
C GLY A 33 -5.71 1.10 -6.07
N GLU A 34 -6.23 0.68 -7.23
CA GLU A 34 -6.85 1.60 -8.19
C GLU A 34 -8.11 2.27 -7.63
N LYS A 35 -8.95 1.53 -6.89
CA LYS A 35 -10.15 2.07 -6.27
C LYS A 35 -9.80 3.19 -5.29
N ILE A 36 -8.88 2.93 -4.37
CA ILE A 36 -8.41 3.92 -3.39
C ILE A 36 -7.77 5.12 -4.11
N ALA A 37 -6.93 4.89 -5.13
CA ALA A 37 -6.31 5.95 -5.91
C ALA A 37 -7.36 6.85 -6.59
N ASN A 38 -8.39 6.26 -7.20
CA ASN A 38 -9.47 7.00 -7.85
C ASN A 38 -10.29 7.83 -6.84
N GLU A 39 -10.62 7.25 -5.68
CA GLU A 39 -11.30 7.99 -4.61
C GLU A 39 -10.46 9.17 -4.11
N LEU A 40 -9.15 8.96 -3.96
CA LEU A 40 -8.22 9.99 -3.52
C LEU A 40 -8.10 11.12 -4.55
N ILE A 41 -8.02 10.80 -5.84
CA ILE A 41 -8.01 11.79 -6.94
C ILE A 41 -9.31 12.61 -6.94
N GLN A 42 -10.46 11.97 -6.76
CA GLN A 42 -11.75 12.67 -6.69
C GLN A 42 -11.79 13.64 -5.50
N GLU A 43 -11.32 13.20 -4.35
CA GLU A 43 -11.29 14.02 -3.12
C GLU A 43 -10.31 15.20 -3.25
N ILE A 44 -9.11 14.98 -3.77
CA ILE A 44 -8.13 16.03 -4.07
C ILE A 44 -8.68 17.05 -5.06
N THR A 45 -9.37 16.57 -6.10
CA THR A 45 -9.99 17.43 -7.10
C THR A 45 -11.06 18.32 -6.48
N ALA A 46 -11.88 17.77 -5.59
CA ALA A 46 -12.90 18.52 -4.87
C ALA A 46 -12.27 19.58 -3.93
N ASP A 47 -11.27 19.19 -3.14
CA ASP A 47 -10.54 20.09 -2.23
C ASP A 47 -9.81 21.21 -3.00
N SER A 48 -9.22 20.89 -4.15
CA SER A 48 -8.57 21.86 -5.03
C SER A 48 -9.57 22.85 -5.63
N LYS A 49 -10.76 22.39 -6.04
CA LYS A 49 -11.86 23.26 -6.50
C LYS A 49 -12.38 24.17 -5.38
N ALA A 50 -12.33 23.70 -4.13
CA ALA A 50 -12.64 24.50 -2.95
C ALA A 50 -11.51 25.45 -2.52
N GLY A 51 -10.40 25.51 -3.27
CA GLY A 51 -9.28 26.41 -3.02
C GLY A 51 -8.36 25.97 -1.86
N LYS A 52 -8.49 24.74 -1.37
CA LYS A 52 -7.58 24.21 -0.34
C LYS A 52 -6.21 23.90 -0.94
N ASN A 53 -5.17 24.22 -0.19
CA ASN A 53 -3.81 23.80 -0.53
C ASN A 53 -3.55 22.44 0.10
N ILE A 54 -3.36 21.41 -0.72
CA ILE A 54 -3.16 20.03 -0.26
C ILE A 54 -1.67 19.75 -0.15
N THR A 55 -1.24 19.30 1.02
CA THR A 55 0.15 18.90 1.27
C THR A 55 0.33 17.40 1.06
N GLU A 56 1.60 16.96 0.95
CA GLU A 56 1.94 15.53 0.90
C GLU A 56 1.47 14.78 2.17
N LYS A 57 1.50 15.47 3.32
CA LYS A 57 0.98 14.94 4.57
C LYS A 57 -0.54 14.73 4.50
N ASP A 58 -1.29 15.70 3.97
CA ASP A 58 -2.74 15.56 3.80
C ASP A 58 -3.08 14.39 2.86
N LEU A 59 -2.30 14.23 1.80
CA LEU A 59 -2.44 13.13 0.85
C LEU A 59 -2.24 11.77 1.54
N ALA A 60 -1.16 11.64 2.30
CA ALA A 60 -0.83 10.40 3.01
C ALA A 60 -1.86 10.08 4.10
N GLN A 61 -2.37 11.09 4.83
CA GLN A 61 -3.44 10.89 5.81
C GLN A 61 -4.76 10.46 5.16
N LYS A 62 -5.15 11.08 4.04
CA LYS A 62 -6.34 10.68 3.29
C LYS A 62 -6.20 9.25 2.77
N PHE A 63 -5.04 8.90 2.21
CA PHE A 63 -4.75 7.55 1.73
C PHE A 63 -4.88 6.50 2.85
N LEU A 64 -4.27 6.73 4.02
CA LEU A 64 -4.39 5.83 5.18
C LEU A 64 -5.84 5.73 5.69
N GLY A 65 -6.57 6.84 5.68
CA GLY A 65 -8.00 6.87 5.99
C GLY A 65 -8.81 5.99 5.03
N LYS A 66 -8.51 6.04 3.73
CA LYS A 66 -9.14 5.19 2.72
C LYS A 66 -8.79 3.72 2.90
N MET A 67 -7.51 3.39 3.16
CA MET A 67 -7.13 2.00 3.46
C MET A 67 -7.92 1.42 4.63
N ARG A 68 -8.11 2.20 5.72
CA ARG A 68 -8.98 1.78 6.83
C ARG A 68 -10.44 1.63 6.44
N ALA A 69 -10.99 2.58 5.67
CA ALA A 69 -12.36 2.50 5.20
C ALA A 69 -12.62 1.24 4.35
N HIS A 70 -11.59 0.76 3.65
CA HIS A 70 -11.61 -0.46 2.86
C HIS A 70 -10.92 -1.65 3.55
N LEU A 71 -10.84 -1.67 4.90
CA LEU A 71 -10.12 -2.73 5.62
C LEU A 71 -10.63 -4.14 5.29
N GLY A 72 -11.93 -4.33 5.04
CA GLY A 72 -12.47 -5.62 4.62
C GLY A 72 -11.89 -6.09 3.28
N GLU A 73 -11.94 -5.24 2.26
CA GLU A 73 -11.35 -5.50 0.93
C GLU A 73 -9.83 -5.66 1.02
N PHE A 74 -9.18 -4.90 1.91
CA PHE A 74 -7.74 -5.01 2.18
C PHE A 74 -7.38 -6.38 2.77
N LYS A 75 -8.16 -6.86 3.74
CA LYS A 75 -7.97 -8.20 4.30
C LYS A 75 -8.13 -9.29 3.24
N GLU A 76 -9.17 -9.19 2.41
CA GLU A 76 -9.38 -10.13 1.31
C GLU A 76 -8.21 -10.13 0.31
N ALA A 77 -7.70 -8.95 -0.03
CA ALA A 77 -6.53 -8.78 -0.88
C ALA A 77 -5.28 -9.44 -0.27
N VAL A 78 -5.02 -9.21 1.03
CA VAL A 78 -3.91 -9.85 1.76
C VAL A 78 -4.07 -11.37 1.83
N THR A 79 -5.28 -11.89 2.02
CA THR A 79 -5.54 -13.33 2.00
C THR A 79 -5.26 -13.92 0.61
N ASP A 80 -5.73 -13.26 -0.46
CA ASP A 80 -5.51 -13.70 -1.83
C ASP A 80 -4.01 -13.69 -2.20
N ASP A 81 -3.28 -12.65 -1.81
CA ASP A 81 -1.82 -12.56 -2.02
C ASP A 81 -1.09 -13.68 -1.25
N CYS A 82 -1.47 -13.94 0.00
CA CYS A 82 -0.94 -15.11 0.72
C CYS A 82 -1.23 -16.42 -0.02
N VAL A 83 -2.44 -16.61 -0.55
CA VAL A 83 -2.78 -17.83 -1.30
C VAL A 83 -1.97 -17.95 -2.58
N LYS A 84 -1.66 -16.83 -3.23
CA LYS A 84 -0.81 -16.78 -4.42
C LYS A 84 0.63 -17.20 -4.10
N ASP A 85 1.15 -16.77 -2.96
CA ASP A 85 2.53 -17.07 -2.54
C ASP A 85 2.68 -18.51 -2.01
N TYR A 86 1.70 -19.00 -1.25
CA TYR A 86 1.79 -20.29 -0.55
C TYR A 86 1.02 -21.45 -1.22
N GLY A 87 0.17 -21.16 -2.20
CA GLY A 87 -0.65 -22.13 -2.91
C GLY A 87 -2.10 -22.22 -2.41
N LYS A 88 -3.01 -22.64 -3.31
CA LYS A 88 -4.47 -22.75 -3.05
C LYS A 88 -4.81 -23.70 -1.89
N GLU A 89 -3.98 -24.72 -1.68
CA GLU A 89 -4.11 -25.66 -0.56
C GLU A 89 -3.86 -25.02 0.80
N LYS A 90 -3.27 -23.81 0.84
CA LYS A 90 -2.99 -23.04 2.06
C LYS A 90 -4.06 -21.99 2.39
N ASN A 91 -5.19 -22.00 1.68
CA ASN A 91 -6.25 -21.00 1.86
C ASN A 91 -6.71 -20.83 3.32
N SER A 92 -6.92 -21.93 4.05
CA SER A 92 -7.32 -21.85 5.46
C SER A 92 -6.23 -21.27 6.37
N GLN A 93 -4.96 -21.55 6.07
CA GLN A 93 -3.83 -20.98 6.80
C GLN A 93 -3.66 -19.49 6.48
N CYS A 94 -3.82 -19.08 5.23
CA CYS A 94 -3.79 -17.68 4.82
C CYS A 94 -4.91 -16.88 5.48
N GLN A 95 -6.14 -17.42 5.52
CA GLN A 95 -7.24 -16.80 6.26
C GLN A 95 -6.91 -16.69 7.75
N CYS A 96 -6.34 -17.73 8.37
CA CYS A 96 -5.87 -17.69 9.76
C CYS A 96 -4.86 -16.56 10.00
N VAL A 97 -3.90 -16.36 9.09
CA VAL A 97 -2.90 -15.28 9.20
C VAL A 97 -3.61 -13.94 9.15
N THR A 98 -4.42 -13.68 8.12
CA THR A 98 -5.16 -12.42 7.98
C THR A 98 -6.05 -12.13 9.20
N ASP A 99 -6.69 -13.15 9.79
CA ASP A 99 -7.51 -12.97 11.00
C ASP A 99 -6.69 -12.62 12.25
N LYS A 100 -5.41 -13.01 12.29
CA LYS A 100 -4.49 -12.75 13.43
C LYS A 100 -3.64 -11.49 13.28
N LEU A 101 -3.46 -10.98 12.07
CA LEU A 101 -2.70 -9.75 11.84
C LEU A 101 -3.40 -8.54 12.46
N ASP A 102 -2.62 -7.72 13.18
CA ASP A 102 -3.09 -6.48 13.77
C ASP A 102 -2.93 -5.32 12.78
N PHE A 103 -3.88 -5.23 11.83
CA PHE A 103 -3.90 -4.16 10.83
C PHE A 103 -4.05 -2.78 11.44
N GLU A 104 -4.73 -2.65 12.58
CA GLU A 104 -4.86 -1.35 13.25
C GLU A 104 -3.54 -0.88 13.85
N GLN A 105 -2.76 -1.79 14.44
CA GLN A 105 -1.40 -1.48 14.87
C GLN A 105 -0.51 -1.10 13.69
N TYR A 106 -0.59 -1.84 12.58
CA TYR A 106 0.15 -1.52 11.36
C TYR A 106 -0.20 -0.11 10.83
N PHE A 107 -1.50 0.20 10.73
CA PHE A 107 -1.97 1.52 10.30
C PHE A 107 -1.57 2.63 11.28
N ALA A 108 -1.66 2.40 12.59
CA ALA A 108 -1.24 3.38 13.59
C ALA A 108 0.26 3.70 13.49
N MET A 109 1.10 2.71 13.21
CA MET A 109 2.53 2.93 12.95
C MET A 109 2.74 3.81 11.70
N MET A 110 2.05 3.49 10.58
CA MET A 110 2.15 4.28 9.36
C MET A 110 1.65 5.72 9.55
N GLU A 111 0.55 5.91 10.26
CA GLU A 111 0.05 7.25 10.60
C GLU A 111 1.04 8.05 11.42
N LYS A 112 1.72 7.39 12.37
CA LYS A 112 2.76 8.03 13.18
C LYS A 112 3.95 8.46 12.33
N GLN A 113 4.35 7.64 11.35
CA GLN A 113 5.38 7.98 10.38
C GLN A 113 4.96 9.16 9.49
N VAL A 114 3.72 9.19 9.02
CA VAL A 114 3.17 10.30 8.22
C VAL A 114 3.07 11.59 9.05
N ALA A 115 2.67 11.47 10.31
CA ALA A 115 2.54 12.61 11.21
C ALA A 115 3.91 13.21 11.55
N THR A 116 4.92 12.36 11.73
CA THR A 116 6.27 12.68 12.18
C THR A 116 7.30 11.83 11.42
N PRO A 117 7.73 12.26 10.22
CA PRO A 117 8.63 11.48 9.36
C PRO A 117 9.98 11.10 9.99
N ASP A 118 10.49 11.95 10.89
CA ASP A 118 11.76 11.73 11.61
C ASP A 118 11.57 10.99 12.95
N ALA A 119 10.37 10.49 13.25
CA ALA A 119 10.15 9.74 14.48
C ALA A 119 10.97 8.45 14.49
N ASN A 120 11.62 8.16 15.63
CA ASN A 120 12.14 6.82 15.87
C ASN A 120 10.96 5.87 16.12
N LEU A 121 10.70 4.99 15.16
CA LEU A 121 9.66 3.97 15.20
C LEU A 121 10.24 2.55 15.32
N GLU A 122 11.50 2.37 15.71
CA GLU A 122 12.14 1.04 15.82
C GLU A 122 11.35 0.09 16.72
N LYS A 123 10.78 0.60 17.82
CA LYS A 123 10.03 -0.23 18.76
C LYS A 123 8.72 -0.70 18.12
N GLU A 124 7.97 0.22 17.52
CA GLU A 124 6.71 -0.08 16.82
C GLU A 124 6.95 -1.03 15.64
N ALA A 125 7.96 -0.76 14.83
CA ALA A 125 8.33 -1.60 13.70
C ALA A 125 8.71 -3.02 14.15
N ARG A 126 9.46 -3.14 15.26
CA ARG A 126 9.78 -4.42 15.86
C ARG A 126 8.53 -5.15 16.34
N THR A 127 7.63 -4.45 17.04
CA THR A 127 6.38 -5.07 17.53
C THR A 127 5.50 -5.54 16.38
N VAL A 128 5.32 -4.72 15.33
CA VAL A 128 4.57 -5.12 14.12
C VAL A 128 5.20 -6.38 13.51
N LYS A 129 6.52 -6.40 13.35
CA LYS A 129 7.25 -7.54 12.79
C LYS A 129 7.10 -8.81 13.65
N GLU A 130 7.27 -8.71 14.96
CA GLU A 130 7.14 -9.83 15.89
C GLU A 130 5.70 -10.38 15.89
N ASN A 131 4.70 -9.51 15.81
CA ASN A 131 3.29 -9.90 15.72
C ASN A 131 2.99 -10.62 14.41
N GLU A 132 3.53 -10.13 13.30
CA GLU A 132 3.42 -10.78 11.99
C GLU A 132 4.06 -12.18 12.02
N GLU A 133 5.32 -12.29 12.46
CA GLU A 133 6.02 -13.57 12.62
C GLU A 133 5.25 -14.56 13.50
N ALA A 134 4.69 -14.08 14.61
CA ALA A 134 3.87 -14.88 15.50
C ALA A 134 2.57 -15.35 14.82
N ALA A 135 1.91 -14.52 14.02
CA ALA A 135 0.70 -14.87 13.28
C ALA A 135 0.97 -15.97 12.25
N TYR A 136 1.99 -15.79 11.39
CA TYR A 136 2.40 -16.80 10.40
C TYR A 136 2.75 -18.13 11.06
N LYS A 137 3.58 -18.10 12.12
CA LYS A 137 3.96 -19.28 12.88
C LYS A 137 2.74 -19.98 13.51
N ALA A 138 1.82 -19.23 14.10
CA ALA A 138 0.61 -19.78 14.72
C ALA A 138 -0.34 -20.44 13.71
N CYS A 139 -0.30 -19.99 12.45
CA CYS A 139 -1.10 -20.53 11.36
C CYS A 139 -0.37 -21.61 10.53
N GLY A 140 0.85 -21.97 10.91
CA GLY A 140 1.62 -23.03 10.25
C GLY A 140 2.19 -22.64 8.89
N LEU A 141 2.45 -21.35 8.67
CA LEU A 141 3.11 -20.82 7.48
C LEU A 141 4.52 -20.32 7.82
N ASP A 142 5.46 -20.55 6.89
CA ASP A 142 6.82 -20.01 6.99
C ASP A 142 6.87 -18.61 6.39
N ILE A 143 6.92 -17.59 7.25
CA ILE A 143 6.94 -16.18 6.86
C ILE A 143 8.02 -15.82 5.84
N ASN A 144 9.12 -16.59 5.75
CA ASN A 144 10.18 -16.31 4.79
C ASN A 144 9.69 -16.37 3.34
N ILE A 145 8.72 -17.23 3.03
CA ILE A 145 8.10 -17.29 1.69
C ILE A 145 7.44 -15.94 1.35
N SER A 146 6.68 -15.38 2.29
CA SER A 146 6.07 -14.05 2.14
C SER A 146 7.14 -12.96 1.99
N ARG A 147 8.21 -13.00 2.80
CA ARG A 147 9.30 -12.00 2.71
C ARG A 147 10.05 -12.05 1.38
N GLU A 148 10.27 -13.24 0.85
CA GLU A 148 10.90 -13.44 -0.45
C GLU A 148 10.00 -12.90 -1.58
N ALA A 149 8.68 -13.14 -1.49
CA ALA A 149 7.71 -12.58 -2.44
C ALA A 149 7.68 -11.04 -2.40
N GLU A 150 7.61 -10.44 -1.20
CA GLU A 150 7.67 -9.00 -0.99
C GLU A 150 8.97 -8.39 -1.54
N ALA A 151 10.13 -9.01 -1.25
CA ALA A 151 11.43 -8.55 -1.73
C ALA A 151 11.54 -8.63 -3.25
N LYS A 152 11.00 -9.69 -3.86
CA LYS A 152 10.95 -9.83 -5.32
C LYS A 152 10.07 -8.76 -5.95
N ALA A 153 8.87 -8.52 -5.42
CA ALA A 153 7.97 -7.48 -5.89
C ALA A 153 8.61 -6.08 -5.80
N ALA A 154 9.28 -5.78 -4.69
CA ALA A 154 10.02 -4.53 -4.51
C ALA A 154 11.16 -4.37 -5.54
N ALA A 155 11.92 -5.45 -5.80
CA ALA A 155 12.99 -5.44 -6.79
C ALA A 155 12.46 -5.26 -8.23
N GLU A 156 11.32 -5.85 -8.56
CA GLU A 156 10.66 -5.68 -9.85
C GLU A 156 10.12 -4.25 -10.03
N ALA A 157 9.51 -3.67 -8.99
CA ALA A 157 9.06 -2.27 -8.99
C ALA A 157 10.22 -1.28 -9.16
N ALA A 158 11.34 -1.51 -8.49
CA ALA A 158 12.55 -0.69 -8.65
C ALA A 158 13.07 -0.71 -10.09
N LYS A 159 13.18 -1.90 -10.70
CA LYS A 159 13.60 -2.05 -12.11
C LYS A 159 12.65 -1.35 -13.08
N ALA A 160 11.34 -1.43 -12.82
CA ALA A 160 10.33 -0.76 -13.64
C ALA A 160 10.43 0.78 -13.54
N ALA A 161 10.76 1.31 -12.35
CA ALA A 161 10.98 2.74 -12.16
C ALA A 161 12.25 3.25 -12.87
N GLU A 162 13.32 2.44 -12.90
CA GLU A 162 14.55 2.75 -13.64
C GLU A 162 14.39 2.65 -15.17
N ALA A 163 13.47 1.81 -15.65
CA ALA A 163 13.19 1.61 -17.07
C ALA A 163 12.28 2.68 -17.70
N GLN A 164 11.71 3.60 -16.91
CA GLN A 164 10.96 4.73 -17.47
C GLN A 164 11.94 5.78 -18.03
N PRO A 165 12.00 6.02 -19.36
CA PRO A 165 12.87 7.05 -19.89
C PRO A 165 12.38 8.40 -19.39
N ALA A 166 13.28 9.17 -18.76
CA ALA A 166 13.10 10.58 -18.50
C ALA A 166 12.68 11.27 -19.81
N LYS A 167 11.38 11.54 -19.97
CA LYS A 167 10.89 12.38 -21.07
C LYS A 167 11.46 13.78 -20.85
N LYS A 168 12.47 14.10 -21.65
CA LYS A 168 13.02 15.46 -21.84
C LYS A 168 11.94 16.43 -22.29
#